data_AF-A0A1U7GLQ4-F1
#
_entry.id   AF-A0A1U7GLQ4-F1
#
_cell.length_a   1.000
_cell.length_b   1.000
_cell.length_c   1.000
_cell.angle_alpha   90.00
_cell.angle_beta   90.00
_cell.angle_gamma   90.00
#
_symmetry.space_group_name_H-M   'P 1'
#
loop_
_entity.id
_entity.type
_entity.pdbx_description
1 polymer ?
#
loop_
_entity_poly.entity_id
_entity_poly.type
_entity_poly.pdbx_seq_one_letter_code
_entity_poly.pdbx_strand_id
1 'polypeptide(L)'
;MTDFRNSPPSRNPADVDSLAGLLRLFLTKTQQRWDDMLPAAVMAYDRARNVAQVQPLIASVTTDRVVVQRAQVAEVPVLQLGGGGFVLSFPVSSGDLGWIKANDRDISLFRQTWSASPPNTRRMHSFSDAMFIPDVMMRGVAIAPEDSARAVFQSLDGSVRIALGEDLIEMHAPSGVGIGGTPDENAIFDVQSTAKAAMPWPRMSEAQRDAIPSPREGMVVWNLDTHAPSSYDGTAWS
;
A
#
# COMPACT_ATOMS: atom_id res chain seq x y z
N MET A 1 -11.26 -14.88 26.75
CA MET A 1 -12.03 -14.46 25.56
C MET A 1 -13.25 -15.37 25.49
N THR A 2 -14.45 -14.88 25.77
CA THR A 2 -15.68 -15.68 25.67
C THR A 2 -16.05 -15.85 24.20
N ASP A 3 -16.13 -17.10 23.74
CA ASP A 3 -16.61 -17.49 22.41
C ASP A 3 -18.02 -16.90 22.15
N PHE A 4 -18.29 -16.45 20.91
CA PHE A 4 -19.63 -16.01 20.50
C PHE A 4 -20.68 -17.11 20.65
N ARG A 5 -20.25 -18.38 20.66
CA ARG A 5 -21.12 -19.54 20.95
C ARG A 5 -21.59 -19.59 22.41
N ASN A 6 -20.84 -18.99 23.34
CA ASN A 6 -21.14 -18.90 24.78
C ASN A 6 -21.14 -17.44 25.26
N SER A 7 -21.64 -16.51 24.45
CA SER A 7 -21.73 -15.10 24.86
C SER A 7 -22.83 -14.89 25.90
N PRO A 8 -22.52 -14.28 27.06
CA PRO A 8 -23.52 -13.93 28.05
C PRO A 8 -24.57 -12.98 27.42
N PRO A 9 -25.82 -13.01 27.92
CA PRO A 9 -26.88 -12.15 27.40
C PRO A 9 -26.46 -10.68 27.44
N SER A 10 -26.93 -9.89 26.47
CA SER A 10 -26.58 -8.45 26.33
C SER A 10 -26.87 -7.60 27.57
N ARG A 11 -27.65 -8.13 28.51
CA ARG A 11 -27.89 -7.60 29.84
C ARG A 11 -27.47 -8.66 30.87
N ASN A 12 -26.62 -8.27 31.83
CA ASN A 12 -26.30 -9.12 32.97
C ASN A 12 -27.57 -9.35 33.82
N PRO A 13 -28.02 -10.61 34.02
CA PRO A 13 -29.23 -10.90 34.80
C PRO A 13 -29.17 -10.38 36.26
N ALA A 14 -27.98 -10.22 36.83
CA ALA A 14 -27.80 -9.73 38.19
C ALA A 14 -28.00 -8.20 38.32
N ASP A 15 -27.92 -7.44 37.22
CA ASP A 15 -27.98 -5.98 37.23
C ASP A 15 -29.30 -5.42 36.66
N VAL A 16 -30.29 -6.28 36.43
CA VAL A 16 -31.55 -5.95 35.74
C VAL A 16 -32.28 -4.81 36.45
N ASP A 17 -32.35 -4.80 37.78
CA ASP A 17 -33.12 -3.78 38.50
C ASP A 17 -32.29 -2.55 38.94
N SER A 18 -31.07 -2.41 38.43
CA SER A 18 -30.17 -1.29 38.77
C SER A 18 -30.11 -0.23 37.68
N LEU A 19 -30.11 1.05 38.07
CA LEU A 19 -29.84 2.18 37.16
C LEU A 19 -28.48 2.04 36.47
N ALA A 20 -27.47 1.53 37.19
CA ALA A 20 -26.14 1.28 36.64
C ALA A 20 -26.17 0.23 35.53
N GLY A 21 -26.95 -0.85 35.69
CA GLY A 21 -27.16 -1.87 34.66
C GLY A 21 -27.85 -1.31 33.42
N LEU A 22 -28.86 -0.46 33.60
CA LEU A 22 -29.55 0.22 32.50
C LEU A 22 -28.64 1.21 31.76
N LEU A 23 -27.86 2.01 32.49
CA LEU A 23 -26.88 2.93 31.90
C LEU A 23 -25.80 2.17 31.11
N ARG A 24 -25.27 1.07 31.65
CA ARG A 24 -24.32 0.21 30.93
C ARG A 24 -24.92 -0.38 29.66
N LEU A 25 -26.16 -0.87 29.71
CA LEU A 25 -26.85 -1.37 28.53
C LEU A 25 -27.02 -0.27 27.46
N PHE A 26 -27.43 0.93 27.88
CA PHE A 26 -27.56 2.08 26.99
C PHE A 26 -26.22 2.45 26.33
N LEU A 27 -25.14 2.53 27.09
CA LEU A 27 -23.80 2.83 26.56
C LEU A 27 -23.34 1.75 25.58
N THR A 28 -23.46 0.47 25.93
CA THR A 28 -23.09 -0.65 25.05
C THR A 28 -23.90 -0.64 23.76
N LYS A 29 -25.22 -0.40 23.83
CA LYS A 29 -26.07 -0.34 22.63
C LYS A 29 -25.79 0.87 21.76
N THR A 30 -25.42 1.99 22.36
CA THR A 30 -24.99 3.19 21.63
C THR A 30 -23.67 2.92 20.92
N GLN A 31 -22.70 2.31 21.60
CA GLN A 31 -21.40 1.95 21.03
C GLN A 31 -21.54 0.92 19.90
N GLN A 32 -22.43 -0.08 20.03
CA GLN A 32 -22.70 -1.07 18.97
C GLN A 32 -23.27 -0.45 17.68
N ARG A 33 -23.84 0.77 17.74
CA ARG A 33 -24.36 1.49 16.57
C ARG A 33 -23.30 2.32 15.87
N TRP A 34 -22.15 2.57 16.48
CA TRP A 34 -21.07 3.33 15.84
C TRP A 34 -20.33 2.41 14.88
N ASP A 35 -20.34 2.75 13.60
CA ASP A 35 -19.42 2.17 12.64
C ASP A 35 -18.04 2.79 12.88
N ASP A 36 -17.03 1.95 13.01
CA ASP A 36 -15.65 2.41 13.17
C ASP A 36 -14.77 1.83 12.07
N MET A 37 -13.97 0.80 12.39
CA MET A 37 -13.09 0.13 11.44
C MET A 37 -13.45 -1.34 11.31
N LEU A 38 -13.61 -1.82 10.07
CA LEU A 38 -13.80 -3.23 9.76
C LEU A 38 -12.99 -3.66 8.53
N PRO A 39 -12.59 -4.93 8.41
CA PRO A 39 -12.13 -5.49 7.15
C PRO A 39 -13.23 -5.42 6.08
N ALA A 40 -12.86 -5.04 4.87
CA ALA A 40 -13.73 -4.95 3.71
C ALA A 40 -13.02 -5.49 2.45
N ALA A 41 -13.82 -5.93 1.48
CA ALA A 41 -13.35 -6.27 0.14
C ALA A 41 -13.88 -5.25 -0.88
N VAL A 42 -13.05 -4.93 -1.87
CA VAL A 42 -13.44 -4.11 -3.02
C VAL A 42 -14.32 -4.93 -3.96
N MET A 43 -15.48 -4.41 -4.31
CA MET A 43 -16.38 -4.98 -5.31
C MET A 43 -16.18 -4.35 -6.68
N ALA A 44 -15.89 -3.05 -6.71
CA ALA A 44 -15.58 -2.28 -7.91
C ALA A 44 -14.74 -1.07 -7.55
N TYR A 45 -13.87 -0.61 -8.47
CA TYR A 45 -13.02 0.56 -8.26
C TYR A 45 -12.93 1.40 -9.54
N ASP A 46 -13.23 2.70 -9.40
CA ASP A 46 -12.99 3.71 -10.43
C ASP A 46 -11.69 4.45 -10.09
N ARG A 47 -10.64 4.14 -10.85
CA ARG A 47 -9.30 4.71 -10.65
C ARG A 47 -9.20 6.18 -11.03
N ALA A 48 -10.01 6.66 -11.97
CA ALA A 48 -9.99 8.06 -12.40
C ALA A 48 -10.63 8.96 -11.33
N ARG A 49 -11.70 8.49 -10.69
CA ARG A 49 -12.38 9.21 -9.60
C ARG A 49 -11.86 8.86 -8.20
N ASN A 50 -10.97 7.87 -8.08
CA ASN A 50 -10.41 7.34 -6.82
C ASN A 50 -11.51 6.93 -5.80
N VAL A 51 -12.54 6.23 -6.28
CA VAL A 51 -13.64 5.72 -5.44
C VAL A 51 -13.89 4.24 -5.67
N ALA A 52 -14.22 3.53 -4.59
CA ALA A 52 -14.53 2.10 -4.59
C ALA A 52 -15.94 1.84 -4.08
N GLN A 53 -16.53 0.74 -4.56
CA GLN A 53 -17.62 0.06 -3.89
C GLN A 53 -17.03 -1.03 -3.01
N VAL A 54 -17.35 -1.04 -1.72
CA VAL A 54 -16.74 -1.94 -0.74
C VAL A 54 -17.79 -2.72 0.04
N GLN A 55 -17.46 -3.97 0.37
CA GLN A 55 -18.29 -4.86 1.16
C GLN A 55 -17.59 -5.15 2.50
N PRO A 56 -18.11 -4.65 3.64
CA PRO A 56 -17.61 -5.07 4.95
C PRO A 56 -17.75 -6.59 5.11
N LEU A 57 -16.71 -7.25 5.61
CA LEU A 57 -16.64 -8.71 5.69
C LEU A 57 -17.11 -9.27 7.03
N ILE A 58 -17.22 -8.43 8.06
CA ILE A 58 -17.73 -8.83 9.38
C ILE A 58 -19.23 -8.61 9.44
N ALA A 59 -19.98 -9.71 9.52
CA ALA A 59 -21.42 -9.71 9.65
C ALA A 59 -21.86 -9.22 11.04
N SER A 60 -23.07 -8.67 11.09
CA SER A 60 -23.74 -8.36 12.36
C SER A 60 -24.48 -9.59 12.88
N VAL A 61 -24.60 -9.75 14.19
CA VAL A 61 -25.40 -10.82 14.82
C VAL A 61 -26.55 -10.16 15.57
N THR A 62 -27.78 -10.55 15.24
CA THR A 62 -28.99 -10.03 15.91
C THR A 62 -29.16 -10.66 17.29
N THR A 63 -30.08 -10.11 18.09
CA THR A 63 -30.45 -10.68 19.40
C THR A 63 -30.91 -12.14 19.30
N ASP A 64 -31.54 -12.49 18.17
CA ASP A 64 -32.02 -13.84 17.87
C ASP A 64 -30.93 -14.76 17.30
N ARG A 65 -29.67 -14.33 17.37
CA ARG A 65 -28.48 -15.05 16.87
C ARG A 65 -28.48 -15.27 15.36
N VAL A 66 -29.22 -14.45 14.62
CA VAL A 66 -29.19 -14.47 13.15
C VAL A 66 -28.00 -13.65 12.67
N VAL A 67 -27.18 -14.25 11.81
CA VAL A 67 -26.06 -13.58 11.14
C VAL A 67 -26.60 -12.80 9.95
N VAL A 68 -26.42 -11.48 9.95
CA VAL A 68 -26.85 -10.58 8.89
C VAL A 68 -25.64 -9.88 8.28
N GLN A 69 -25.42 -10.13 6.99
CA GLN A 69 -24.35 -9.48 6.24
C GLN A 69 -24.63 -7.98 6.12
N ARG A 70 -23.57 -7.17 6.29
CA ARG A 70 -23.68 -5.72 6.12
C ARG A 70 -23.89 -5.37 4.65
N ALA A 71 -24.56 -4.25 4.39
CA ALA A 71 -24.75 -3.76 3.03
C ALA A 71 -23.42 -3.32 2.40
N GLN A 72 -23.36 -3.36 1.07
CA GLN A 72 -22.27 -2.73 0.32
C GLN A 72 -22.34 -1.21 0.46
N VAL A 73 -21.18 -0.58 0.50
CA VAL A 73 -21.02 0.87 0.59
C VAL A 73 -20.46 1.35 -0.74
N ALA A 74 -21.19 2.24 -1.41
CA ALA A 74 -20.79 2.81 -2.69
C ALA A 74 -19.99 4.10 -2.50
N GLU A 75 -19.24 4.46 -3.55
CA GLU A 75 -18.48 5.72 -3.65
C GLU A 75 -17.57 5.99 -2.44
N VAL A 76 -16.92 4.99 -1.87
CA VAL A 76 -15.97 5.17 -0.76
C VAL A 76 -14.62 5.64 -1.33
N PRO A 77 -14.08 6.79 -0.90
CA PRO A 77 -12.75 7.24 -1.31
C PRO A 77 -11.68 6.25 -0.85
N VAL A 78 -10.71 5.97 -1.72
CA VAL A 78 -9.58 5.09 -1.43
C VAL A 78 -8.37 5.92 -1.02
N LEU A 79 -7.70 5.53 0.06
CA LEU A 79 -6.49 6.20 0.54
C LEU A 79 -5.41 6.21 -0.55
N GLN A 80 -4.89 7.39 -0.86
CA GLN A 80 -3.69 7.58 -1.66
C GLN A 80 -2.66 8.33 -0.82
N LEU A 81 -1.48 7.74 -0.63
CA LEU A 81 -0.40 8.40 0.10
C LEU A 81 0.24 9.43 -0.84
N GLY A 82 -0.01 10.72 -0.61
CA GLY A 82 0.48 11.77 -1.49
C GLY A 82 0.52 13.15 -0.84
N GLY A 83 1.30 14.05 -1.44
CA GLY A 83 1.56 15.41 -0.97
C GLY A 83 2.71 16.04 -1.75
N GLY A 84 2.78 17.38 -1.79
CA GLY A 84 3.88 18.10 -2.45
C GLY A 84 4.03 17.84 -3.95
N GLY A 85 2.99 17.36 -4.63
CA GLY A 85 3.02 17.00 -6.06
C GLY A 85 3.34 15.52 -6.34
N PHE A 86 3.50 14.69 -5.31
CA PHE A 86 3.81 13.26 -5.43
C PHE A 86 2.66 12.40 -4.89
N VAL A 87 2.51 11.19 -5.42
CA VAL A 87 1.50 10.21 -4.98
C VAL A 87 1.99 8.79 -5.17
N LEU A 88 1.72 7.92 -4.20
CA LEU A 88 1.83 6.47 -4.30
C LEU A 88 0.46 5.90 -4.68
N SER A 89 0.37 5.33 -5.87
CA SER A 89 -0.87 4.79 -6.44
C SER A 89 -0.77 3.29 -6.68
N PHE A 90 -1.64 2.52 -6.03
CA PHE A 90 -1.74 1.07 -6.22
C PHE A 90 -2.83 0.73 -7.26
N PRO A 91 -2.63 -0.33 -8.07
CA PRO A 91 -3.62 -0.79 -9.03
C PRO A 91 -4.71 -1.64 -8.35
N VAL A 92 -5.56 -0.99 -7.53
CA VAL A 92 -6.66 -1.65 -6.81
C VAL A 92 -7.68 -2.24 -7.79
N SER A 93 -8.21 -3.41 -7.46
CA SER A 93 -9.10 -4.21 -8.29
C SER A 93 -10.19 -4.91 -7.45
N SER A 94 -11.21 -5.45 -8.11
CA SER A 94 -12.24 -6.25 -7.43
C SER A 94 -11.61 -7.47 -6.75
N GLY A 95 -11.97 -7.69 -5.50
CA GLY A 95 -11.44 -8.76 -4.65
C GLY A 95 -10.29 -8.32 -3.74
N ASP A 96 -9.71 -7.15 -3.97
CA ASP A 96 -8.68 -6.61 -3.07
C ASP A 96 -9.27 -6.32 -1.70
N LEU A 97 -8.46 -6.55 -0.68
CA LEU A 97 -8.84 -6.40 0.72
C LEU A 97 -8.33 -5.06 1.26
N GLY A 98 -8.97 -4.59 2.31
CA GLY A 98 -8.58 -3.37 3.00
C GLY A 98 -9.46 -3.09 4.21
N TRP A 99 -9.17 -2.00 4.89
CA TRP A 99 -9.95 -1.53 6.04
C TRP A 99 -10.92 -0.46 5.56
N ILE A 100 -12.19 -0.60 5.92
CA ILE A 100 -13.14 0.51 5.84
C ILE A 100 -13.15 1.23 7.18
N LYS A 101 -12.93 2.53 7.19
CA LYS A 101 -12.95 3.39 8.38
C LYS A 101 -14.01 4.48 8.21
N ALA A 102 -14.99 4.53 9.11
CA ALA A 102 -15.99 5.59 9.13
C ALA A 102 -15.36 6.92 9.62
N ASN A 103 -15.70 8.03 8.97
CA ASN A 103 -15.35 9.36 9.48
C ASN A 103 -16.29 9.77 10.62
N ASP A 104 -15.83 10.70 11.46
CA ASP A 104 -16.61 11.23 12.57
C ASP A 104 -17.87 11.95 12.09
N ARG A 105 -17.84 12.55 10.90
CA ARG A 105 -18.93 13.37 10.32
C ARG A 105 -19.07 13.11 8.82
N ASP A 106 -20.18 13.57 8.28
CA ASP A 106 -20.46 13.60 6.85
C ASP A 106 -19.39 14.39 6.08
N ILE A 107 -18.79 13.74 5.07
CA ILE A 107 -17.72 14.31 4.22
C ILE A 107 -18.18 14.67 2.80
N SER A 108 -19.48 14.57 2.50
CA SER A 108 -20.01 14.74 1.14
C SER A 108 -19.71 16.11 0.52
N LEU A 109 -19.73 17.19 1.31
CA LEU A 109 -19.37 18.53 0.83
C LEU A 109 -17.87 18.69 0.66
N PHE A 110 -17.07 18.20 1.61
CA PHE A 110 -15.61 18.21 1.50
C PHE A 110 -15.13 17.50 0.22
N ARG A 111 -15.76 16.38 -0.15
CA ARG A 111 -15.45 15.63 -1.38
C ARG A 111 -15.76 16.39 -2.68
N GLN A 112 -16.58 17.43 -2.61
CA GLN A 112 -16.92 18.27 -3.77
C GLN A 112 -16.03 19.51 -3.82
N THR A 113 -15.76 20.12 -2.68
CA THR A 113 -15.09 21.42 -2.58
C THR A 113 -13.59 21.33 -2.34
N TRP A 114 -13.13 20.22 -1.75
CA TRP A 114 -11.77 20.03 -1.24
C TRP A 114 -11.33 21.16 -0.30
N SER A 115 -12.29 21.78 0.38
CA SER A 115 -12.10 22.92 1.27
C SER A 115 -12.85 22.73 2.58
N ALA A 116 -12.53 23.56 3.56
CA ALA A 116 -13.28 23.63 4.81
C ALA A 116 -14.79 23.75 4.52
N SER A 117 -15.57 22.81 5.05
CA SER A 117 -17.00 22.69 4.80
C SER A 117 -17.70 22.18 6.06
N PRO A 118 -18.92 22.66 6.39
CA PRO A 118 -19.72 22.05 7.44
C PRO A 118 -20.22 20.65 7.01
N PRO A 119 -20.58 19.75 7.94
CA PRO A 119 -21.24 18.49 7.60
C PRO A 119 -22.60 18.75 6.96
N ASN A 120 -22.90 18.07 5.85
CA ASN A 120 -24.19 18.21 5.15
C ASN A 120 -25.36 17.58 5.92
N THR A 121 -25.08 16.49 6.63
CA THR A 121 -26.04 15.78 7.47
C THR A 121 -25.53 15.63 8.89
N ARG A 122 -26.41 15.18 9.80
CA ARG A 122 -26.07 14.88 11.20
C ARG A 122 -25.52 13.45 11.40
N ARG A 123 -25.15 12.74 10.31
CA ARG A 123 -24.55 11.41 10.43
C ARG A 123 -23.21 11.50 11.12
N MET A 124 -22.94 10.52 11.98
CA MET A 124 -21.70 10.38 12.74
C MET A 124 -21.34 8.90 12.76
N HIS A 125 -20.06 8.56 12.62
CA HIS A 125 -19.56 7.18 12.70
C HIS A 125 -20.41 6.22 11.84
N SER A 126 -20.57 6.56 10.56
CA SER A 126 -21.30 5.75 9.58
C SER A 126 -20.40 5.40 8.41
N PHE A 127 -20.49 4.16 7.94
CA PHE A 127 -19.74 3.75 6.76
C PHE A 127 -20.12 4.48 5.48
N SER A 128 -21.28 5.14 5.42
CA SER A 128 -21.68 5.98 4.27
C SER A 128 -20.69 7.12 4.00
N ASP A 129 -19.98 7.55 5.04
CA ASP A 129 -19.00 8.63 5.01
C ASP A 129 -17.61 8.07 5.33
N ALA A 130 -17.27 6.87 4.84
CA ALA A 130 -16.02 6.18 5.14
C ALA A 130 -14.85 6.55 4.21
N MET A 131 -13.66 6.06 4.57
CA MET A 131 -12.49 5.91 3.71
C MET A 131 -12.10 4.42 3.65
N PHE A 132 -11.64 3.96 2.50
CA PHE A 132 -11.08 2.64 2.31
C PHE A 132 -9.56 2.70 2.28
N ILE A 133 -8.90 1.85 3.06
CA ILE A 133 -7.45 1.74 3.17
C ILE A 133 -7.07 0.38 2.59
N PRO A 134 -6.51 0.31 1.36
CA PRO A 134 -6.04 -0.94 0.79
C PRO A 134 -4.98 -1.57 1.69
N ASP A 135 -5.11 -2.85 1.95
CA ASP A 135 -4.17 -3.62 2.76
C ASP A 135 -4.14 -5.07 2.27
N VAL A 136 -2.94 -5.65 2.20
CA VAL A 136 -2.75 -7.08 1.94
C VAL A 136 -3.26 -7.95 3.10
N MET A 137 -3.70 -7.31 4.19
CA MET A 137 -4.22 -7.94 5.40
C MET A 137 -3.13 -8.75 6.10
N MET A 138 -3.54 -9.62 7.02
CA MET A 138 -2.68 -10.63 7.62
C MET A 138 -2.27 -11.75 6.64
N ARG A 139 -2.38 -11.54 5.31
CA ARG A 139 -1.80 -12.47 4.34
C ARG A 139 -0.30 -12.20 4.34
N GLY A 140 0.47 -13.18 4.77
CA GLY A 140 1.93 -13.12 4.65
C GLY A 140 2.30 -12.82 3.20
N VAL A 141 3.11 -11.79 3.00
CA VAL A 141 3.73 -11.49 1.71
C VAL A 141 5.03 -12.29 1.64
N ALA A 142 5.37 -12.83 0.47
CA ALA A 142 6.63 -13.52 0.28
C ALA A 142 7.77 -12.50 0.30
N ILE A 143 8.55 -12.47 1.39
CA ILE A 143 9.79 -11.68 1.47
C ILE A 143 10.95 -12.61 1.15
N ALA A 144 11.78 -12.20 0.19
CA ALA A 144 12.98 -12.97 -0.17
C ALA A 144 13.94 -13.03 1.03
N PRO A 145 14.58 -14.19 1.33
CA PRO A 145 15.46 -14.33 2.50
C PRO A 145 16.56 -13.26 2.58
N GLU A 146 17.11 -12.86 1.44
CA GLU A 146 18.12 -11.81 1.30
C GLU A 146 17.64 -10.41 1.73
N ASP A 147 16.32 -10.16 1.69
CA ASP A 147 15.72 -8.87 2.03
C ASP A 147 15.09 -8.85 3.43
N SER A 148 15.33 -9.88 4.25
CA SER A 148 14.77 -9.99 5.61
C SER A 148 15.08 -8.81 6.54
N ALA A 149 16.15 -8.05 6.26
CA ALA A 149 16.55 -6.85 6.99
C ALA A 149 16.40 -5.56 6.16
N ARG A 150 15.68 -5.59 5.03
CA ARG A 150 15.55 -4.46 4.09
C ARG A 150 14.11 -4.01 3.97
N ALA A 151 13.91 -2.72 3.70
CA ALA A 151 12.59 -2.20 3.35
C ALA A 151 12.31 -2.47 1.87
N VAL A 152 11.20 -3.12 1.55
CA VAL A 152 10.89 -3.52 0.18
C VAL A 152 9.62 -2.85 -0.36
N PHE A 153 9.69 -2.43 -1.61
CA PHE A 153 8.53 -2.15 -2.44
C PHE A 153 8.47 -3.20 -3.54
N GLN A 154 7.47 -4.09 -3.50
CA GLN A 154 7.48 -5.30 -4.31
C GLN A 154 6.09 -5.77 -4.75
N SER A 155 6.08 -6.66 -5.73
CA SER A 155 4.92 -7.51 -6.04
C SER A 155 4.63 -8.50 -4.89
N LEU A 156 3.39 -8.99 -4.81
CA LEU A 156 2.97 -9.88 -3.70
C LEU A 156 3.74 -11.21 -3.64
N ASP A 157 4.24 -11.67 -4.80
CA ASP A 157 5.08 -12.86 -4.94
C ASP A 157 6.59 -12.58 -4.71
N GLY A 158 6.99 -11.31 -4.58
CA GLY A 158 8.39 -10.89 -4.40
C GLY A 158 9.26 -10.96 -5.65
N SER A 159 8.68 -11.27 -6.82
CA SER A 159 9.43 -11.43 -8.07
C SER A 159 9.99 -10.10 -8.60
N VAL A 160 9.23 -9.02 -8.51
CA VAL A 160 9.66 -7.67 -8.88
C VAL A 160 9.72 -6.81 -7.63
N ARG A 161 10.89 -6.22 -7.35
CA ARG A 161 11.10 -5.46 -6.11
C ARG A 161 12.22 -4.43 -6.19
N ILE A 162 12.07 -3.40 -5.35
CA ILE A 162 13.11 -2.46 -4.97
C ILE A 162 13.33 -2.64 -3.47
N ALA A 163 14.53 -3.08 -3.07
CA ALA A 163 14.91 -3.33 -1.70
C ALA A 163 15.91 -2.27 -1.23
N LEU A 164 15.58 -1.56 -0.16
CA LEU A 164 16.42 -0.55 0.47
C LEU A 164 17.07 -1.16 1.71
N GLY A 165 18.38 -1.37 1.66
CA GLY A 165 19.24 -1.58 2.82
C GLY A 165 19.82 -0.25 3.33
N GLU A 166 20.64 -0.31 4.38
CA GLU A 166 21.26 0.88 4.99
C GLU A 166 22.21 1.61 4.01
N ASP A 167 23.02 0.86 3.27
CA ASP A 167 24.02 1.41 2.34
C ASP A 167 23.82 1.00 0.87
N LEU A 168 22.86 0.11 0.60
CA LEU A 168 22.66 -0.49 -0.73
C LEU A 168 21.18 -0.53 -1.10
N ILE A 169 20.87 -0.08 -2.32
CA ILE A 169 19.57 -0.30 -2.96
C ILE A 169 19.74 -1.40 -4.00
N GLU A 170 18.94 -2.46 -3.88
CA GLU A 170 18.87 -3.53 -4.86
C GLU A 170 17.55 -3.47 -5.64
N MET A 171 17.64 -3.70 -6.95
CA MET A 171 16.48 -3.77 -7.83
C MET A 171 16.48 -5.13 -8.49
N HIS A 172 15.38 -5.88 -8.33
CA HIS A 172 15.22 -7.19 -8.94
C HIS A 172 13.99 -7.17 -9.85
N ALA A 173 14.22 -7.40 -11.14
CA ALA A 173 13.20 -7.46 -12.18
C ALA A 173 13.64 -8.45 -13.27
N PRO A 174 13.13 -9.70 -13.27
CA PRO A 174 13.62 -10.76 -14.16
C PRO A 174 13.52 -10.45 -15.66
N SER A 175 12.54 -9.65 -16.05
CA SER A 175 12.31 -9.24 -17.45
C SER A 175 13.02 -7.93 -17.84
N GLY A 176 13.85 -7.39 -16.96
CA GLY A 176 14.66 -6.19 -17.22
C GLY A 176 14.10 -4.88 -16.66
N VAL A 177 14.95 -3.86 -16.71
CA VAL A 177 14.72 -2.49 -16.24
C VAL A 177 14.89 -1.54 -17.42
N GLY A 178 13.80 -0.86 -17.79
CA GLY A 178 13.78 0.05 -18.94
C GLY A 178 13.73 1.52 -18.54
N ILE A 179 14.44 2.36 -19.29
CA ILE A 179 14.32 3.82 -19.21
C ILE A 179 13.87 4.35 -20.56
N GLY A 180 12.73 5.02 -20.61
CA GLY A 180 12.19 5.64 -21.82
C GLY A 180 11.35 4.72 -22.72
N GLY A 181 11.18 3.46 -22.35
CA GLY A 181 10.34 2.49 -23.07
C GLY A 181 10.31 1.11 -22.40
N THR A 182 9.62 0.17 -23.03
CA THR A 182 9.69 -1.26 -22.68
C THR A 182 11.05 -1.80 -23.11
N PRO A 183 11.83 -2.45 -22.21
CA PRO A 183 13.09 -3.09 -22.59
C PRO A 183 12.93 -4.10 -23.72
N ASP A 184 13.96 -4.24 -24.55
CA ASP A 184 14.11 -5.41 -25.40
C ASP A 184 14.08 -6.71 -24.58
N GLU A 185 13.49 -7.77 -25.13
CA GLU A 185 13.34 -9.07 -24.44
C GLU A 185 14.69 -9.71 -24.07
N ASN A 186 15.78 -9.32 -24.73
CA ASN A 186 17.13 -9.84 -24.51
C ASN A 186 18.00 -8.92 -23.63
N ALA A 187 17.46 -7.81 -23.11
CA ALA A 187 18.23 -6.83 -22.34
C ALA A 187 17.73 -6.73 -20.90
N ILE A 188 18.62 -6.94 -19.93
CA ILE A 188 18.31 -6.68 -18.51
C ILE A 188 18.22 -5.18 -18.21
N PHE A 189 18.93 -4.35 -18.97
CA PHE A 189 18.89 -2.91 -18.86
C PHE A 189 18.89 -2.29 -20.26
N ASP A 190 17.87 -1.49 -20.55
CA ASP A 190 17.70 -0.81 -21.84
C ASP A 190 17.31 0.66 -21.65
N VAL A 191 17.96 1.54 -22.39
CA VAL A 191 17.75 2.99 -22.35
C VAL A 191 17.40 3.48 -23.74
N GLN A 192 16.14 3.86 -23.94
CA GLN A 192 15.60 4.33 -25.19
C GLN A 192 15.37 5.84 -25.14
N SER A 193 16.00 6.60 -26.04
CA SER A 193 15.77 8.04 -26.16
C SER A 193 16.05 8.54 -27.57
N THR A 194 15.19 9.43 -28.08
CA THR A 194 15.42 10.15 -29.35
C THR A 194 16.03 11.54 -29.14
N ALA A 195 16.16 11.99 -27.89
CA ALA A 195 16.52 13.37 -27.55
C ALA A 195 17.79 13.50 -26.68
N LYS A 196 18.22 12.45 -25.99
CA LYS A 196 19.37 12.49 -25.07
C LYS A 196 20.24 11.25 -25.23
N ALA A 197 21.55 11.41 -25.10
CA ALA A 197 22.51 10.31 -25.03
C ALA A 197 22.62 9.76 -23.59
N ALA A 198 22.96 8.48 -23.46
CA ALA A 198 23.26 7.85 -22.18
C ALA A 198 24.73 8.08 -21.78
N MET A 199 24.99 8.18 -20.48
CA MET A 199 26.32 8.05 -19.89
C MET A 199 26.32 6.80 -19.00
N PRO A 200 26.41 5.59 -19.59
CA PRO A 200 26.15 4.34 -18.87
C PRO A 200 27.30 3.95 -17.94
N TRP A 201 28.52 4.43 -18.22
CA TRP A 201 29.71 4.08 -17.45
C TRP A 201 30.09 5.18 -16.47
N PRO A 202 30.56 4.81 -15.26
CA PRO A 202 31.16 5.76 -14.33
C PRO A 202 32.31 6.53 -15.00
N ARG A 203 32.35 7.85 -14.75
CA ARG A 203 33.36 8.76 -15.33
C ARG A 203 34.42 9.08 -14.28
N MET A 204 35.68 8.78 -14.57
CA MET A 204 36.77 8.98 -13.62
C MET A 204 38.11 9.21 -14.32
N SER A 205 39.10 9.73 -13.60
CA SER A 205 40.49 9.84 -14.09
C SER A 205 41.19 8.48 -14.09
N GLU A 206 42.35 8.39 -14.75
CA GLU A 206 43.18 7.19 -14.76
C GLU A 206 43.61 6.79 -13.35
N ALA A 207 44.04 7.75 -12.54
CA ALA A 207 44.41 7.51 -11.15
C ALA A 207 43.25 6.98 -10.29
N GLN A 208 42.02 7.42 -10.57
CA GLN A 208 40.82 6.94 -9.86
C GLN A 208 40.42 5.53 -10.31
N ARG A 209 40.53 5.23 -11.61
CA ARG A 209 40.31 3.88 -12.17
C ARG A 209 41.28 2.88 -11.55
N ASP A 210 42.56 3.21 -11.48
CA ASP A 210 43.61 2.33 -10.96
C ASP A 210 43.51 2.14 -9.45
N ALA A 211 42.83 3.05 -8.75
CA ALA A 211 42.52 2.95 -7.33
C ALA A 211 41.30 2.07 -7.01
N ILE A 212 40.58 1.55 -8.02
CA ILE A 212 39.45 0.63 -7.78
C ILE A 212 39.98 -0.64 -7.11
N PRO A 213 39.51 -0.99 -5.90
CA PRO A 213 39.98 -2.18 -5.20
C PRO A 213 39.42 -3.45 -5.86
N SER A 214 40.30 -4.39 -6.18
CA SER A 214 39.96 -5.72 -6.72
C SER A 214 38.99 -5.68 -7.93
N PRO A 215 39.37 -5.02 -9.04
CA PRO A 215 38.55 -4.94 -10.24
C PRO A 215 38.25 -6.34 -10.80
N ARG A 216 37.08 -6.49 -11.45
CA ARG A 216 36.62 -7.75 -12.05
C ARG A 216 36.54 -7.63 -13.56
N GLU A 217 36.77 -8.74 -14.24
CA GLU A 217 36.62 -8.83 -15.70
C GLU A 217 35.23 -8.33 -16.13
N GLY A 218 35.21 -7.52 -17.19
CA GLY A 218 33.98 -6.94 -17.75
C GLY A 218 33.54 -5.63 -17.10
N MET A 219 34.26 -5.11 -16.09
CA MET A 219 34.06 -3.74 -15.62
C MET A 219 34.47 -2.74 -16.71
N VAL A 220 33.62 -1.73 -16.95
CA VAL A 220 33.85 -0.66 -17.92
C VAL A 220 33.65 0.70 -17.26
N VAL A 221 34.58 1.62 -17.53
CA VAL A 221 34.54 3.02 -17.10
C VAL A 221 34.76 3.94 -18.28
N TRP A 222 34.35 5.20 -18.18
CA TRP A 222 34.76 6.25 -19.11
C TRP A 222 35.94 7.02 -18.51
N ASN A 223 37.13 6.87 -19.10
CA ASN A 223 38.34 7.54 -18.63
C ASN A 223 38.39 8.99 -19.14
N LEU A 224 38.52 9.94 -18.22
CA LEU A 224 38.54 11.37 -18.51
C LEU A 224 39.88 11.88 -19.07
N ASP A 225 40.99 11.17 -18.83
CA ASP A 225 42.33 11.56 -19.29
C ASP A 225 42.60 11.05 -20.72
N THR A 226 42.13 9.84 -21.03
CA THR A 226 42.23 9.26 -22.39
C THR A 226 41.02 9.59 -23.27
N HIS A 227 39.96 10.15 -22.70
CA HIS A 227 38.69 10.45 -23.36
C HIS A 227 38.06 9.25 -24.07
N ALA A 228 38.21 8.05 -23.50
CA ALA A 228 37.78 6.78 -24.09
C ALA A 228 37.22 5.83 -23.02
N PRO A 229 36.39 4.84 -23.40
CA PRO A 229 36.03 3.76 -22.50
C PRO A 229 37.28 2.93 -22.16
N SER A 230 37.45 2.59 -20.89
CA SER A 230 38.42 1.60 -20.43
C SER A 230 37.70 0.37 -19.89
N SER A 231 38.17 -0.82 -20.25
CA SER A 231 37.63 -2.09 -19.80
C SER A 231 38.69 -2.92 -19.08
N TYR A 232 38.30 -3.62 -18.02
CA TYR A 232 39.18 -4.53 -17.29
C TYR A 232 39.05 -5.96 -17.81
N ASP A 233 40.16 -6.56 -18.23
CA ASP A 233 40.20 -7.90 -18.84
C ASP A 233 40.44 -9.04 -17.84
N GLY A 234 40.47 -8.73 -16.55
CA GLY A 234 40.83 -9.66 -15.48
C GLY A 234 42.24 -9.44 -14.94
N THR A 235 43.12 -8.79 -15.71
CA THR A 235 44.52 -8.53 -15.36
C THR A 235 44.91 -7.05 -15.42
N ALA A 236 44.41 -6.31 -16.40
CA ALA A 236 44.74 -4.92 -16.62
C ALA A 236 43.56 -4.14 -17.20
N TRP A 237 43.64 -2.81 -17.09
CA TRP A 237 42.76 -1.89 -17.80
C TRP A 237 43.30 -1.62 -19.21
N SER A 238 42.42 -1.71 -20.21
CA SER A 238 42.68 -1.35 -21.61
C SER A 238 41.70 -0.31 -22.12
#